data_AF-A0A9W5NZI6-F1
#
_entry.id   AF-A0A9W5NZI6-F1
#
_cell.length_a   1.000
_cell.length_b   1.000
_cell.length_c   1.000
_cell.angle_alpha   90.00
_cell.angle_beta   90.00
_cell.angle_gamma   90.00
#
_symmetry.space_group_name_H-M   'P 1'
#
loop_
_entity.id
_entity.type
_entity.pdbx_description
1 polymer ?
#
loop_
_entity_poly.entity_id
_entity_poly.type
_entity_poly.pdbx_seq_one_letter_code
_entity_poly.pdbx_strand_id
1 'polypeptide(L)'
;MKRISKIIIMLLCCTMLGSVHVVQASSIQISSKLIISKPVSSVAQGMLGNALVPPHNPSPYGFHVNSSKIKRQYMAQQPFQKPYLYTSHLFPTPFQIDQSIQPPDEKLNFATLAATSATQQVYTMAQLQALSYENLVQVLSTIRWSDITDLFQFNADSLAFYQDQNRVQFLIQALAKRGATYTTTNSNGIETFVEVLRSGFYLGYYYKELAYLNERTFHDTCLPALQAIANNPAFRLGTIEQDRVVKAYGNLIGNASSNPEIVSLAVPILNQFNQNLQTYAKEYSKGTAVYSLLSGIDYDLQMYLYQTGTSP
;
A
#
# COMPACT_ATOMS: atom_id res chain seq x y z
N MET A 1 26.22 17.62 -1.79
CA MET A 1 27.06 16.98 -0.75
C MET A 1 26.79 17.44 0.69
N LYS A 2 26.65 18.74 1.00
CA LYS A 2 26.51 19.22 2.41
C LYS A 2 25.16 18.91 3.12
N ARG A 3 24.07 18.59 2.39
CA ARG A 3 22.76 18.26 2.98
C ARG A 3 22.56 16.76 3.24
N ILE A 4 23.20 15.91 2.45
CA ILE A 4 23.18 14.43 2.60
C ILE A 4 23.87 14.00 3.90
N SER A 5 24.95 14.70 4.30
CA SER A 5 25.55 14.48 5.61
C SER A 5 24.58 14.71 6.75
N LYS A 6 23.61 15.64 6.67
CA LYS A 6 22.76 15.95 7.83
C LYS A 6 21.71 14.88 8.11
N ILE A 7 21.09 14.30 7.09
CA ILE A 7 20.09 13.23 7.26
C ILE A 7 20.78 11.92 7.67
N ILE A 8 21.94 11.61 7.09
CA ILE A 8 22.75 10.45 7.48
C ILE A 8 23.30 10.61 8.91
N ILE A 9 23.77 11.81 9.29
CA ILE A 9 24.22 12.10 10.67
C ILE A 9 23.04 12.05 11.66
N MET A 10 21.84 12.50 11.29
CA MET A 10 20.67 12.45 12.18
C MET A 10 20.23 11.01 12.48
N LEU A 11 20.29 10.12 11.47
CA LEU A 11 20.03 8.69 11.64
C LEU A 11 21.16 7.95 12.39
N LEU A 12 22.42 8.39 12.25
CA LEU A 12 23.57 7.83 12.99
C LEU A 12 23.68 8.33 14.44
N CYS A 13 23.19 9.54 14.77
CA CYS A 13 23.23 10.06 16.15
C CYS A 13 22.20 9.38 17.06
N CYS A 14 21.10 8.85 16.52
CA CYS A 14 20.08 8.15 17.31
C CYS A 14 20.51 6.73 17.76
N THR A 15 21.61 6.17 17.24
CA THR A 15 22.09 4.83 17.60
C THR A 15 23.24 4.82 18.60
N MET A 16 23.79 5.99 18.99
CA MET A 16 24.95 6.11 19.88
C MET A 16 24.62 6.51 21.33
N LEU A 17 23.35 6.67 21.71
CA LEU A 17 22.93 7.05 23.07
C LEU A 17 22.20 5.94 23.86
N GLY A 18 22.07 4.74 23.31
CA GLY A 18 21.46 3.59 23.98
C GLY A 18 22.45 2.74 24.78
N SER A 19 23.16 3.33 25.75
CA SER A 19 23.99 2.54 26.68
C SER A 19 23.14 2.00 27.83
N VAL A 20 22.90 0.69 27.74
CA VAL A 20 22.67 -0.31 28.80
C VAL A 20 22.69 0.20 30.25
N HIS A 21 21.53 0.16 30.91
CA HIS A 21 21.44 -0.20 32.33
C HIS A 21 20.41 -1.31 32.50
N VAL A 22 20.94 -2.52 32.66
CA VAL A 22 20.25 -3.66 33.28
C VAL A 22 20.12 -3.34 34.76
N VAL A 23 18.89 -3.27 35.29
CA VAL A 23 18.63 -3.44 36.71
C VAL A 23 17.59 -4.54 36.87
N GLN A 24 18.02 -5.57 37.59
CA GLN A 24 17.30 -6.79 37.88
C GLN A 24 16.41 -6.61 39.12
N ALA A 25 15.19 -7.14 39.01
CA ALA A 25 14.26 -7.65 40.04
C ALA A 25 14.01 -6.85 41.34
N SER A 26 12.73 -6.62 41.62
CA SER A 26 12.13 -6.92 42.93
C SER A 26 10.63 -7.22 42.80
N SER A 27 10.29 -8.45 43.13
CA SER A 27 8.95 -8.97 43.36
C SER A 27 8.25 -8.27 44.52
N ILE A 28 7.03 -7.78 44.32
CA ILE A 28 6.11 -7.47 45.41
C ILE A 28 4.81 -8.23 45.15
N GLN A 29 4.54 -9.20 46.02
CA GLN A 29 3.25 -9.84 46.18
C GLN A 29 2.23 -8.82 46.69
N ILE A 30 1.04 -8.77 46.08
CA ILE A 30 -0.16 -8.31 46.78
C ILE A 30 -1.29 -9.32 46.57
N SER A 31 -1.90 -9.61 47.71
CA SER A 31 -2.85 -10.64 48.07
C SER A 31 -4.13 -10.69 47.23
N SER A 32 -4.60 -11.92 47.11
CA SER A 32 -5.90 -12.39 46.63
C SER A 32 -7.11 -11.70 47.28
N LYS A 33 -8.15 -11.48 46.46
CA LYS A 33 -9.54 -11.71 46.86
C LYS A 33 -10.40 -12.07 45.64
N LEU A 34 -10.78 -13.34 45.63
CA LEU A 34 -11.73 -13.98 44.72
C LEU A 34 -13.15 -13.63 45.20
N ILE A 35 -14.03 -13.16 44.30
CA ILE A 35 -15.48 -13.24 44.50
C ILE A 35 -16.08 -13.76 43.20
N ILE A 36 -16.65 -14.97 43.27
CA ILE A 36 -17.46 -15.61 42.22
C ILE A 36 -18.86 -15.84 42.80
N SER A 37 -19.89 -15.40 42.10
CA SER A 37 -21.23 -16.01 42.05
C SER A 37 -22.01 -15.36 40.90
N LYS A 38 -22.03 -15.96 39.70
CA LYS A 38 -23.02 -16.90 39.12
C LYS A 38 -24.26 -16.22 38.47
N PRO A 39 -24.78 -16.80 37.36
CA PRO A 39 -25.63 -16.12 36.39
C PRO A 39 -27.12 -16.31 36.67
N VAL A 40 -27.96 -15.42 36.11
CA VAL A 40 -29.42 -15.60 36.06
C VAL A 40 -29.89 -15.49 34.62
N SER A 41 -30.59 -16.53 34.18
CA SER A 41 -31.35 -16.62 32.93
C SER A 41 -32.85 -16.52 33.24
N SER A 42 -33.62 -15.79 32.43
CA SER A 42 -35.09 -15.91 32.28
C SER A 42 -35.47 -15.35 30.90
N VAL A 43 -35.76 -16.18 29.89
CA VAL A 43 -37.07 -16.74 29.50
C VAL A 43 -38.14 -15.71 29.09
N ALA A 44 -38.44 -15.79 27.79
CA ALA A 44 -39.53 -15.37 26.90
C ALA A 44 -40.94 -14.93 27.38
N GLN A 45 -41.57 -14.13 26.50
CA GLN A 45 -42.99 -14.06 26.03
C GLN A 45 -43.45 -12.58 25.92
N GLY A 46 -44.16 -12.05 24.90
CA GLY A 46 -44.78 -12.53 23.67
C GLY A 46 -45.31 -11.31 22.85
N MET A 47 -45.39 -11.43 21.52
CA MET A 47 -46.61 -11.33 20.68
C MET A 47 -47.22 -9.92 20.36
N LEU A 48 -47.35 -9.69 19.04
CA LEU A 48 -48.40 -8.97 18.27
C LEU A 48 -48.40 -7.42 18.13
N GLY A 49 -48.08 -6.98 16.91
CA GLY A 49 -48.97 -6.24 16.00
C GLY A 49 -49.40 -4.80 16.33
N ASN A 50 -48.89 -3.81 15.59
CA ASN A 50 -49.66 -3.07 14.57
C ASN A 50 -48.91 -1.84 14.04
N ALA A 51 -49.19 -1.57 12.78
CA ALA A 51 -48.74 -0.44 11.98
C ALA A 51 -49.10 0.93 12.57
N LEU A 52 -48.16 1.87 12.50
CA LEU A 52 -48.44 3.31 12.44
C LEU A 52 -47.37 4.00 11.57
N VAL A 53 -47.84 4.50 10.42
CA VAL A 53 -47.20 5.50 9.56
C VAL A 53 -47.26 6.87 10.25
N PRO A 54 -46.24 7.74 10.08
CA PRO A 54 -46.51 9.10 9.58
C PRO A 54 -45.34 9.66 8.71
N PRO A 55 -45.42 10.87 8.13
CA PRO A 55 -46.17 11.20 6.91
C PRO A 55 -45.27 11.75 5.77
N HIS A 56 -45.88 11.85 4.58
CA HIS A 56 -45.40 12.56 3.39
C HIS A 56 -45.04 14.04 3.64
N ASN A 57 -43.93 14.54 3.06
CA ASN A 57 -43.93 15.63 2.06
C ASN A 57 -42.52 15.84 1.42
N PRO A 58 -42.35 16.62 0.33
CA PRO A 58 -41.99 16.08 -0.97
C PRO A 58 -40.58 16.45 -1.45
N SER A 59 -40.06 15.62 -2.37
CA SER A 59 -38.91 15.90 -3.21
C SER A 59 -39.25 16.93 -4.29
N PRO A 60 -38.38 17.91 -4.57
CA PRO A 60 -38.17 18.39 -5.92
C PRO A 60 -36.92 17.72 -6.51
N TYR A 61 -36.95 17.43 -7.81
CA TYR A 61 -35.92 16.74 -8.61
C TYR A 61 -36.10 15.21 -8.70
N GLY A 62 -37.18 14.81 -9.37
CA GLY A 62 -37.20 13.54 -10.10
C GLY A 62 -36.29 13.64 -11.33
N PHE A 63 -35.40 12.66 -11.51
CA PHE A 63 -34.79 12.36 -12.79
C PHE A 63 -35.16 10.93 -13.20
N HIS A 64 -36.03 10.87 -14.21
CA HIS A 64 -36.31 9.68 -15.00
C HIS A 64 -35.01 9.13 -15.59
N VAL A 65 -34.73 7.85 -15.33
CA VAL A 65 -33.71 7.10 -16.06
C VAL A 65 -34.32 6.70 -17.40
N ASN A 66 -33.92 7.37 -18.48
CA ASN A 66 -34.19 6.92 -19.83
C ASN A 66 -32.84 6.59 -20.49
N SER A 67 -32.56 5.30 -20.56
CA SER A 67 -31.38 4.71 -21.19
C SER A 67 -31.49 4.83 -22.71
N SER A 68 -31.03 5.94 -23.27
CA SER A 68 -30.52 6.01 -24.65
C SER A 68 -29.89 7.38 -24.91
N LYS A 69 -28.65 7.37 -25.42
CA LYS A 69 -27.84 8.53 -25.87
C LYS A 69 -27.09 9.32 -24.79
N ILE A 70 -26.10 8.70 -24.13
CA ILE A 70 -24.92 9.46 -23.67
C ILE A 70 -23.97 9.58 -24.86
N LYS A 71 -23.95 10.78 -25.47
CA LYS A 71 -22.92 11.16 -26.46
C LYS A 71 -21.57 11.13 -25.76
N ARG A 72 -20.62 10.35 -26.31
CA ARG A 72 -19.19 10.43 -25.99
C ARG A 72 -18.71 11.87 -26.17
N GLN A 73 -18.39 12.54 -25.08
CA GLN A 73 -17.42 13.61 -25.10
C GLN A 73 -16.10 13.03 -24.63
N TYR A 74 -15.26 12.66 -25.59
CA TYR A 74 -13.83 12.46 -25.36
C TYR A 74 -13.27 13.79 -24.87
N MET A 75 -12.98 13.92 -23.57
CA MET A 75 -12.05 14.94 -23.11
C MET A 75 -10.66 14.45 -23.49
N ALA A 76 -10.08 15.10 -24.49
CA ALA A 76 -8.70 14.93 -24.89
C ALA A 76 -7.80 15.08 -23.65
N GLN A 77 -6.95 14.09 -23.43
CA GLN A 77 -5.93 14.09 -22.39
C GLN A 77 -4.96 15.26 -22.67
N GLN A 78 -5.08 16.33 -21.88
CA GLN A 78 -3.95 17.21 -21.62
C GLN A 78 -3.34 16.84 -20.27
N PRO A 79 -2.01 16.86 -20.12
CA PRO A 79 -1.33 16.49 -18.89
C PRO A 79 -1.68 17.52 -17.81
N PHE A 80 -2.61 17.19 -16.93
CA PHE A 80 -2.87 17.96 -15.71
C PHE A 80 -1.74 17.70 -14.70
N GLN A 81 -0.54 18.21 -14.98
CA GLN A 81 0.34 18.68 -13.91
C GLN A 81 -0.16 20.06 -13.51
N LYS A 82 -1.02 20.13 -12.51
CA LYS A 82 -1.06 21.33 -11.67
C LYS A 82 0.07 21.18 -10.65
N PRO A 83 1.15 21.97 -10.72
CA PRO A 83 2.14 21.98 -9.65
C PRO A 83 1.45 22.49 -8.39
N TYR A 84 1.43 21.67 -7.34
CA TYR A 84 1.09 22.14 -6.01
C TYR A 84 2.19 23.11 -5.56
N LEU A 85 1.85 24.39 -5.43
CA LEU A 85 2.67 25.37 -4.75
C LEU A 85 2.50 25.16 -3.24
N TYR A 86 3.36 24.34 -2.63
CA TYR A 86 3.45 24.21 -1.18
C TYR A 86 4.62 25.05 -0.67
N THR A 87 4.31 26.16 0.02
CA THR A 87 5.30 26.96 0.75
C THR A 87 5.33 26.49 2.21
N SER A 88 6.21 25.57 2.54
CA SER A 88 6.56 25.31 3.94
C SER A 88 7.63 26.32 4.39
N HIS A 89 7.39 27.05 5.48
CA HIS A 89 8.36 28.03 6.02
C HIS A 89 9.63 27.40 6.63
N LEU A 90 9.77 26.06 6.57
CA LEU A 90 10.96 25.34 7.03
C LEU A 90 12.01 25.10 5.93
N PHE A 91 11.67 25.38 4.65
CA PHE A 91 12.57 25.21 3.51
C PHE A 91 12.42 26.40 2.54
N PRO A 92 13.38 27.33 2.46
CA PRO A 92 13.22 28.60 1.73
C PRO A 92 13.35 28.49 0.19
N THR A 93 13.08 27.33 -0.40
CA THR A 93 13.12 27.16 -1.86
C THR A 93 11.95 26.30 -2.33
N PRO A 94 11.21 26.70 -3.39
CA PRO A 94 10.22 25.82 -4.00
C PRO A 94 10.91 24.50 -4.37
N PHE A 95 10.30 23.38 -3.97
CA PHE A 95 10.80 22.04 -4.22
C PHE A 95 11.02 21.83 -5.73
N GLN A 96 12.25 22.00 -6.19
CA GLN A 96 12.70 21.28 -7.37
C GLN A 96 12.78 19.82 -6.95
N ILE A 97 12.00 18.96 -7.61
CA ILE A 97 12.22 17.51 -7.54
C ILE A 97 13.68 17.30 -7.95
N ASP A 98 14.51 16.90 -7.00
CA ASP A 98 15.91 16.63 -7.27
C ASP A 98 16.01 15.36 -8.11
N GLN A 99 16.02 15.54 -9.44
CA GLN A 99 16.16 14.46 -10.41
C GLN A 99 17.54 13.78 -10.34
N SER A 100 18.49 14.27 -9.51
CA SER A 100 19.79 13.61 -9.36
C SER A 100 19.71 12.22 -8.72
N ILE A 101 18.55 11.87 -8.14
CA ILE A 101 18.28 10.57 -7.51
C ILE A 101 17.44 9.66 -8.41
N GLN A 102 17.00 10.15 -9.58
CA GLN A 102 16.22 9.33 -10.50
C GLN A 102 17.12 8.23 -11.07
N PRO A 103 16.72 6.95 -11.01
CA PRO A 103 17.52 5.86 -11.56
C PRO A 103 17.76 6.10 -13.06
N PRO A 104 18.89 5.63 -13.61
CA PRO A 104 19.20 5.79 -15.02
C PRO A 104 18.08 5.20 -15.89
N ASP A 105 17.79 5.80 -17.06
CA ASP A 105 16.73 5.28 -17.94
C ASP A 105 16.93 3.80 -18.28
N GLU A 106 15.83 3.05 -18.32
CA GLU A 106 15.83 1.64 -18.69
C GLU A 106 16.38 1.46 -20.11
N LYS A 107 17.55 0.84 -20.25
CA LYS A 107 18.06 0.39 -21.55
C LYS A 107 17.25 -0.83 -22.01
N LEU A 108 16.12 -0.59 -22.66
CA LEU A 108 15.26 -1.61 -23.25
C LEU A 108 16.03 -2.42 -24.31
N ASN A 109 16.40 -3.66 -23.98
CA ASN A 109 16.83 -4.65 -24.98
C ASN A 109 15.60 -5.33 -25.59
N PHE A 110 15.08 -4.74 -26.67
CA PHE A 110 13.91 -5.26 -27.39
C PHE A 110 14.07 -6.71 -27.89
N ALA A 111 15.30 -7.21 -28.01
CA ALA A 111 15.59 -8.59 -28.38
C ALA A 111 15.23 -9.62 -27.30
N THR A 112 15.17 -9.22 -26.01
CA THR A 112 14.85 -10.13 -24.89
C THR A 112 13.35 -10.20 -24.61
N LEU A 113 12.56 -9.23 -25.10
CA LEU A 113 11.10 -9.20 -24.97
C LEU A 113 10.38 -10.11 -25.99
N ALA A 114 11.08 -10.58 -27.02
CA ALA A 114 10.49 -11.36 -28.12
C ALA A 114 10.42 -12.88 -27.88
N ALA A 115 10.95 -13.39 -26.75
CA ALA A 115 11.12 -14.83 -26.53
C ALA A 115 10.04 -15.50 -25.65
N THR A 116 8.95 -14.80 -25.30
CA THR A 116 7.85 -15.38 -24.49
C THR A 116 6.48 -15.00 -25.02
N SER A 117 6.25 -15.23 -26.31
CA SER A 117 4.89 -15.23 -26.89
C SER A 117 4.17 -16.55 -26.59
N ALA A 118 3.95 -16.85 -25.31
CA ALA A 118 2.76 -17.59 -24.91
C ALA A 118 1.63 -16.55 -24.88
N THR A 119 0.48 -16.83 -25.50
CA THR A 119 -0.69 -15.94 -25.58
C THR A 119 -0.82 -15.06 -24.32
N GLN A 120 -0.49 -13.77 -24.42
CA GLN A 120 -0.48 -12.86 -23.28
C GLN A 120 -1.93 -12.74 -22.81
N GLN A 121 -2.27 -13.50 -21.77
CA GLN A 121 -3.63 -13.54 -21.24
C GLN A 121 -3.88 -12.22 -20.52
N VAL A 122 -4.72 -11.40 -21.15
CA VAL A 122 -5.13 -10.12 -20.61
C VAL A 122 -6.34 -10.32 -19.69
N TYR A 123 -6.31 -9.65 -18.54
CA TYR A 123 -7.38 -9.64 -17.55
C TYR A 123 -8.06 -8.27 -17.49
N THR A 124 -9.33 -8.27 -17.09
CA THR A 124 -10.09 -7.06 -16.70
C THR A 124 -10.52 -7.15 -15.25
N MET A 125 -10.87 -6.02 -14.63
CA MET A 125 -11.46 -5.99 -13.30
C MET A 125 -12.75 -6.81 -13.24
N ALA A 126 -13.55 -6.84 -14.32
CA ALA A 126 -14.73 -7.70 -14.41
C ALA A 126 -14.38 -9.19 -14.28
N GLN A 127 -13.34 -9.65 -14.97
CA GLN A 127 -12.90 -11.05 -14.89
C GLN A 127 -12.33 -11.38 -13.51
N LEU A 128 -11.52 -10.49 -12.93
CA LEU A 128 -11.00 -10.68 -11.58
C LEU A 128 -12.12 -10.65 -10.54
N GLN A 129 -13.16 -9.84 -10.76
CA GLN A 129 -14.26 -9.67 -9.84
C GLN A 129 -15.14 -10.91 -9.70
N ALA A 130 -15.26 -11.69 -10.78
CA ALA A 130 -16.06 -12.90 -10.86
C ALA A 130 -15.38 -14.14 -10.24
N LEU A 131 -14.08 -14.07 -9.90
CA LEU A 131 -13.34 -15.18 -9.31
C LEU A 131 -13.67 -15.36 -7.83
N SER A 132 -13.59 -16.60 -7.34
CA SER A 132 -13.47 -16.84 -5.89
C SER A 132 -12.16 -16.24 -5.38
N TYR A 133 -12.06 -16.00 -4.07
CA TYR A 133 -10.88 -15.38 -3.49
C TYR A 133 -9.61 -16.23 -3.70
N GLU A 134 -9.73 -17.54 -3.64
CA GLU A 134 -8.63 -18.48 -3.88
C GLU A 134 -8.19 -18.46 -5.35
N ASN A 135 -9.15 -18.49 -6.28
CA ASN A 135 -8.85 -18.44 -7.72
C ASN A 135 -8.26 -17.08 -8.12
N LEU A 136 -8.76 -15.99 -7.53
CA LEU A 136 -8.17 -14.67 -7.68
C LEU A 136 -6.71 -14.67 -7.23
N VAL A 137 -6.42 -15.21 -6.05
CA VAL A 137 -5.05 -15.30 -5.53
C VAL A 137 -4.14 -16.14 -6.42
N GLN A 138 -4.67 -17.22 -7.00
CA GLN A 138 -3.92 -18.06 -7.94
C GLN A 138 -3.58 -17.27 -9.22
N VAL A 139 -4.57 -16.61 -9.82
CA VAL A 139 -4.40 -15.80 -11.04
C VAL A 139 -3.39 -14.68 -10.83
N LEU A 140 -3.55 -13.88 -9.76
CA LEU A 140 -2.66 -12.76 -9.47
C LEU A 140 -1.20 -13.18 -9.24
N SER A 141 -0.96 -14.46 -8.91
CA SER A 141 0.39 -14.98 -8.71
C SER A 141 1.12 -15.38 -9.98
N THR A 142 0.41 -15.50 -11.09
CA THR A 142 0.96 -15.96 -12.37
C THR A 142 1.05 -14.85 -13.43
N ILE A 143 0.42 -13.71 -13.20
CA ILE A 143 0.35 -12.59 -14.15
C ILE A 143 1.12 -11.38 -13.64
N ARG A 144 1.43 -10.44 -14.54
CA ARG A 144 1.90 -9.10 -14.16
C ARG A 144 0.69 -8.18 -13.98
N TRP A 145 0.81 -7.18 -13.11
CA TRP A 145 -0.22 -6.16 -12.96
C TRP A 145 -0.56 -5.44 -14.28
N SER A 146 0.42 -5.29 -15.18
CA SER A 146 0.24 -4.69 -16.51
C SER A 146 -0.63 -5.53 -17.45
N ASP A 147 -0.85 -6.80 -17.12
CA ASP A 147 -1.76 -7.67 -17.86
C ASP A 147 -3.24 -7.42 -17.44
N ILE A 148 -3.50 -6.55 -16.45
CA ILE A 148 -4.84 -6.12 -16.03
C ILE A 148 -5.14 -4.73 -16.64
N THR A 149 -5.98 -4.71 -17.67
CA THR A 149 -6.13 -3.52 -18.55
C THR A 149 -6.77 -2.30 -17.93
N ASP A 150 -7.67 -2.48 -16.98
CA ASP A 150 -8.47 -1.44 -16.35
C ASP A 150 -8.21 -1.34 -14.84
N LEU A 151 -7.05 -1.82 -14.37
CA LEU A 151 -6.69 -1.92 -12.94
C LEU A 151 -6.90 -0.61 -12.15
N PHE A 152 -6.50 0.53 -12.74
CA PHE A 152 -6.60 1.87 -12.12
C PHE A 152 -7.81 2.67 -12.60
N GLN A 153 -8.72 2.07 -13.37
CA GLN A 153 -9.90 2.76 -13.89
C GLN A 153 -11.07 2.58 -12.94
N PHE A 154 -11.74 3.68 -12.58
CA PHE A 154 -13.00 3.60 -11.85
C PHE A 154 -14.14 3.23 -12.82
N ASN A 155 -14.75 2.09 -12.57
CA ASN A 155 -15.88 1.54 -13.32
C ASN A 155 -16.73 0.66 -12.38
N ALA A 156 -17.84 0.10 -12.87
CA ALA A 156 -18.74 -0.70 -12.03
C ALA A 156 -18.04 -1.94 -11.44
N ASP A 157 -17.12 -2.54 -12.19
CA ASP A 157 -16.44 -3.78 -11.80
C ASP A 157 -15.35 -3.55 -10.76
N SER A 158 -14.53 -2.51 -10.92
CA SER A 158 -13.53 -2.08 -9.92
C SER A 158 -14.22 -1.59 -8.65
N LEU A 159 -15.34 -0.87 -8.75
CA LEU A 159 -16.16 -0.52 -7.60
C LEU A 159 -16.62 -1.79 -6.88
N ALA A 160 -17.28 -2.73 -7.57
CA ALA A 160 -17.75 -3.97 -6.95
C ALA A 160 -16.59 -4.81 -6.37
N PHE A 161 -15.42 -4.81 -7.02
CA PHE A 161 -14.24 -5.51 -6.56
C PHE A 161 -13.71 -4.94 -5.25
N TYR A 162 -13.56 -3.62 -5.18
CA TYR A 162 -12.99 -2.93 -4.02
C TYR A 162 -14.01 -2.63 -2.92
N GLN A 163 -15.30 -2.66 -3.20
CA GLN A 163 -16.34 -2.47 -2.18
C GLN A 163 -16.52 -3.73 -1.32
N ASP A 164 -16.09 -4.89 -1.82
CA ASP A 164 -15.97 -6.14 -1.06
C ASP A 164 -14.75 -6.10 -0.12
N GLN A 165 -14.98 -5.63 1.11
CA GLN A 165 -13.92 -5.52 2.13
C GLN A 165 -13.28 -6.86 2.48
N ASN A 166 -14.05 -7.96 2.44
CA ASN A 166 -13.53 -9.30 2.73
C ASN A 166 -12.50 -9.72 1.68
N ARG A 167 -12.75 -9.39 0.41
CA ARG A 167 -11.80 -9.63 -0.67
C ARG A 167 -10.52 -8.83 -0.49
N VAL A 168 -10.60 -7.55 -0.20
CA VAL A 168 -9.41 -6.71 0.01
C VAL A 168 -8.60 -7.25 1.21
N GLN A 169 -9.27 -7.58 2.31
CA GLN A 169 -8.63 -8.18 3.48
C GLN A 169 -7.99 -9.54 3.16
N PHE A 170 -8.64 -10.36 2.35
CA PHE A 170 -8.11 -11.65 1.89
C PHE A 170 -6.85 -11.47 1.03
N LEU A 171 -6.83 -10.48 0.13
CA LEU A 171 -5.65 -10.14 -0.67
C LEU A 171 -4.49 -9.68 0.20
N ILE A 172 -4.73 -8.89 1.24
CA ILE A 172 -3.70 -8.47 2.21
C ILE A 172 -3.14 -9.69 2.97
N GLN A 173 -4.01 -10.61 3.42
CA GLN A 173 -3.57 -11.84 4.09
C GLN A 173 -2.79 -12.76 3.15
N ALA A 174 -3.22 -12.87 1.89
CA ALA A 174 -2.51 -13.63 0.86
C ALA A 174 -1.14 -13.01 0.56
N LEU A 175 -1.04 -11.67 0.51
CA LEU A 175 0.23 -10.97 0.38
C LEU A 175 1.16 -11.26 1.56
N ALA A 176 0.67 -11.28 2.80
CA ALA A 176 1.48 -11.64 3.97
C ALA A 176 2.06 -13.07 3.86
N LYS A 177 1.23 -14.06 3.48
CA LYS A 177 1.68 -15.45 3.26
C LYS A 177 2.75 -15.54 2.17
N ARG A 178 2.60 -14.77 1.09
CA ARG A 178 3.56 -14.70 -0.02
C ARG A 178 4.85 -14.01 0.40
N GLY A 179 4.75 -12.93 1.18
CA GLY A 179 5.87 -12.25 1.82
C GLY A 179 6.72 -13.20 2.65
N ALA A 180 6.10 -14.09 3.42
CA ALA A 180 6.82 -15.07 4.23
C ALA A 180 7.51 -16.21 3.43
N THR A 181 7.23 -16.37 2.12
CA THR A 181 7.60 -17.59 1.38
C THR A 181 8.28 -17.35 0.02
N TYR A 182 8.40 -16.10 -0.44
CA TYR A 182 9.11 -15.83 -1.69
C TYR A 182 10.61 -16.14 -1.56
N THR A 183 11.26 -16.37 -2.69
CA THR A 183 12.68 -16.76 -2.76
C THR A 183 13.47 -15.79 -3.61
N THR A 184 14.77 -16.00 -3.72
CA THR A 184 15.65 -15.17 -4.57
C THR A 184 15.32 -15.28 -6.07
N THR A 185 14.56 -16.28 -6.51
CA THR A 185 14.25 -16.52 -7.93
C THR A 185 12.76 -16.56 -8.23
N ASN A 186 11.91 -16.42 -7.21
CA ASN A 186 10.46 -16.37 -7.36
C ASN A 186 9.88 -15.37 -6.37
N SER A 187 9.38 -14.24 -6.86
CA SER A 187 8.74 -13.19 -6.06
C SER A 187 7.31 -13.55 -5.61
N ASN A 188 6.80 -14.73 -5.94
CA ASN A 188 5.46 -15.20 -5.61
C ASN A 188 4.33 -14.24 -6.03
N GLY A 189 4.55 -13.42 -7.07
CA GLY A 189 3.60 -12.43 -7.56
C GLY A 189 3.43 -11.20 -6.66
N ILE A 190 4.33 -10.96 -5.70
CA ILE A 190 4.22 -9.84 -4.73
C ILE A 190 3.99 -8.49 -5.43
N GLU A 191 4.71 -8.19 -6.52
CA GLU A 191 4.51 -6.94 -7.27
C GLU A 191 3.06 -6.80 -7.77
N THR A 192 2.49 -7.86 -8.35
CA THR A 192 1.10 -7.84 -8.84
C THR A 192 0.09 -7.65 -7.72
N PHE A 193 0.26 -8.34 -6.59
CA PHE A 193 -0.60 -8.16 -5.42
C PHE A 193 -0.53 -6.73 -4.87
N VAL A 194 0.68 -6.18 -4.77
CA VAL A 194 0.89 -4.80 -4.33
C VAL A 194 0.18 -3.84 -5.27
N GLU A 195 0.36 -3.95 -6.59
CA GLU A 195 -0.27 -3.01 -7.53
C GLU A 195 -1.81 -3.11 -7.53
N VAL A 196 -2.37 -4.31 -7.30
CA VAL A 196 -3.83 -4.46 -7.09
C VAL A 196 -4.28 -3.69 -5.85
N LEU A 197 -3.62 -3.86 -4.70
CA LEU A 197 -3.95 -3.10 -3.49
C LEU A 197 -3.76 -1.59 -3.69
N ARG A 198 -2.66 -1.17 -4.31
CA ARG A 198 -2.37 0.24 -4.62
C ARG A 198 -3.45 0.86 -5.48
N SER A 199 -3.98 0.12 -6.47
CA SER A 199 -5.08 0.61 -7.28
C SER A 199 -6.37 0.78 -6.48
N GLY A 200 -6.64 -0.11 -5.51
CA GLY A 200 -7.73 0.06 -4.55
C GLY A 200 -7.60 1.34 -3.72
N PHE A 201 -6.44 1.57 -3.10
CA PHE A 201 -6.17 2.79 -2.32
C PHE A 201 -6.23 4.06 -3.18
N TYR A 202 -5.69 4.00 -4.40
CA TYR A 202 -5.79 5.09 -5.37
C TYR A 202 -7.25 5.43 -5.67
N LEU A 203 -8.09 4.43 -5.96
CA LEU A 203 -9.52 4.67 -6.21
C LEU A 203 -10.24 5.16 -4.95
N GLY A 204 -9.89 4.64 -3.76
CA GLY A 204 -10.42 5.12 -2.48
C GLY A 204 -10.13 6.58 -2.18
N TYR A 205 -8.97 7.08 -2.61
CA TYR A 205 -8.61 8.49 -2.48
C TYR A 205 -9.49 9.39 -3.36
N TYR A 206 -9.82 8.99 -4.59
CA TYR A 206 -10.55 9.82 -5.55
C TYR A 206 -12.08 9.65 -5.50
N TYR A 207 -12.59 8.50 -5.07
CA TYR A 207 -14.01 8.14 -5.18
C TYR A 207 -14.60 7.81 -3.81
N LYS A 208 -15.58 8.60 -3.38
CA LYS A 208 -16.22 8.52 -2.05
C LYS A 208 -16.88 7.17 -1.78
N GLU A 209 -17.29 6.45 -2.82
CA GLU A 209 -17.88 5.10 -2.76
C GLU A 209 -16.90 4.08 -2.17
N LEU A 210 -15.60 4.37 -2.26
CA LEU A 210 -14.50 3.57 -1.76
C LEU A 210 -13.73 4.28 -0.63
N ALA A 211 -14.32 5.31 0.01
CA ALA A 211 -13.62 6.16 0.98
C ALA A 211 -12.99 5.39 2.16
N TYR A 212 -13.54 4.23 2.52
CA TYR A 212 -12.98 3.37 3.58
C TYR A 212 -11.54 2.91 3.25
N LEU A 213 -11.20 2.80 1.95
CA LEU A 213 -9.85 2.48 1.48
C LEU A 213 -8.88 3.67 1.59
N ASN A 214 -9.32 4.86 1.98
CA ASN A 214 -8.47 6.01 2.23
C ASN A 214 -8.32 6.30 3.74
N GLU A 215 -8.89 5.45 4.59
CA GLU A 215 -8.73 5.58 6.03
C GLU A 215 -7.39 5.02 6.48
N ARG A 216 -6.64 5.79 7.28
CA ARG A 216 -5.34 5.36 7.83
C ARG A 216 -5.46 4.04 8.62
N THR A 217 -6.53 3.88 9.37
CA THR A 217 -6.85 2.64 10.10
C THR A 217 -6.98 1.43 9.18
N PHE A 218 -7.53 1.61 7.98
CA PHE A 218 -7.59 0.55 6.98
C PHE A 218 -6.23 0.32 6.32
N HIS A 219 -5.47 1.36 6.01
CA HIS A 219 -4.10 1.23 5.51
C HIS A 219 -3.20 0.42 6.46
N ASP A 220 -3.34 0.64 7.77
CA ASP A 220 -2.57 -0.08 8.79
C ASP A 220 -2.82 -1.59 8.79
N THR A 221 -3.90 -2.08 8.16
CA THR A 221 -4.11 -3.52 7.96
C THR A 221 -3.05 -4.16 7.05
N CYS A 222 -2.30 -3.37 6.27
CA CYS A 222 -1.17 -3.84 5.46
C CYS A 222 0.13 -4.05 6.26
N LEU A 223 0.25 -3.54 7.50
CA LEU A 223 1.48 -3.63 8.28
C LEU A 223 1.97 -5.08 8.49
N PRO A 224 1.12 -6.08 8.81
CA PRO A 224 1.55 -7.47 8.91
C PRO A 224 2.11 -8.03 7.59
N ALA A 225 1.57 -7.60 6.44
CA ALA A 225 2.07 -8.04 5.14
C ALA A 225 3.43 -7.43 4.82
N LEU A 226 3.62 -6.14 5.11
CA LEU A 226 4.91 -5.47 5.01
C LEU A 226 5.95 -6.16 5.91
N GLN A 227 5.61 -6.41 7.17
CA GLN A 227 6.49 -7.11 8.10
C GLN A 227 6.88 -8.50 7.60
N ALA A 228 5.91 -9.28 7.07
CA ALA A 228 6.18 -10.60 6.51
C ALA A 228 7.10 -10.57 5.28
N ILE A 229 6.94 -9.57 4.40
CA ILE A 229 7.84 -9.37 3.25
C ILE A 229 9.26 -9.08 3.75
N ALA A 230 9.41 -8.10 4.64
CA ALA A 230 10.73 -7.63 5.03
C ALA A 230 11.49 -8.58 5.98
N ASN A 231 10.79 -9.43 6.73
CA ASN A 231 11.41 -10.47 7.56
C ASN A 231 11.85 -11.71 6.77
N ASN A 232 11.51 -11.81 5.49
CA ASN A 232 11.97 -12.91 4.65
C ASN A 232 13.48 -12.78 4.38
N PRO A 233 14.28 -13.85 4.51
CA PRO A 233 15.73 -13.82 4.22
C PRO A 233 16.09 -13.36 2.79
N ALA A 234 15.14 -13.45 1.85
CA ALA A 234 15.29 -12.95 0.50
C ALA A 234 15.03 -11.43 0.36
N PHE A 235 14.67 -10.70 1.42
CA PHE A 235 14.50 -9.24 1.43
C PHE A 235 15.85 -8.52 1.43
N ARG A 236 16.44 -8.38 0.23
CA ARG A 236 17.72 -7.72 -0.02
C ARG A 236 17.80 -7.30 -1.48
N LEU A 237 18.73 -6.42 -1.83
CA LEU A 237 19.08 -6.20 -3.23
C LEU A 237 19.87 -7.40 -3.76
N GLY A 238 19.65 -7.78 -5.02
CA GLY A 238 20.30 -8.97 -5.57
C GLY A 238 19.82 -9.31 -6.96
N THR A 239 18.99 -10.36 -7.06
CA THR A 239 18.36 -10.75 -8.33
C THR A 239 17.24 -9.77 -8.70
N ILE A 240 16.78 -9.85 -9.96
CA ILE A 240 15.63 -9.06 -10.44
C ILE A 240 14.38 -9.29 -9.57
N GLU A 241 14.12 -10.52 -9.12
CA GLU A 241 12.96 -10.82 -8.29
C GLU A 241 13.07 -10.19 -6.90
N GLN A 242 14.28 -10.19 -6.30
CA GLN A 242 14.48 -9.53 -5.01
C GLN A 242 14.37 -8.00 -5.13
N ASP A 243 14.97 -7.41 -6.18
CA ASP A 243 14.88 -5.98 -6.46
C ASP A 243 13.41 -5.55 -6.69
N ARG A 244 12.61 -6.37 -7.40
CA ARG A 244 11.16 -6.15 -7.57
C ARG A 244 10.39 -6.19 -6.25
N VAL A 245 10.71 -7.14 -5.35
CA VAL A 245 10.05 -7.20 -4.04
C VAL A 245 10.38 -5.97 -3.19
N VAL A 246 11.63 -5.50 -3.19
CA VAL A 246 12.01 -4.26 -2.49
C VAL A 246 11.27 -3.04 -3.05
N LYS A 247 11.17 -2.93 -4.39
CA LYS A 247 10.38 -1.90 -5.06
C LYS A 247 8.91 -1.97 -4.64
N ALA A 248 8.30 -3.16 -4.68
CA ALA A 248 6.90 -3.38 -4.34
C ALA A 248 6.62 -3.05 -2.87
N TYR A 249 7.54 -3.38 -1.95
CA TYR A 249 7.46 -3.00 -0.55
C TYR A 249 7.36 -1.49 -0.36
N GLY A 250 8.25 -0.73 -1.01
CA GLY A 250 8.21 0.74 -1.00
C GLY A 250 6.93 1.32 -1.60
N ASN A 251 6.52 0.79 -2.75
CA ASN A 251 5.30 1.20 -3.43
C ASN A 251 4.03 0.97 -2.58
N LEU A 252 3.97 -0.13 -1.82
CA LEU A 252 2.86 -0.40 -0.91
C LEU A 252 2.83 0.61 0.24
N ILE A 253 3.97 0.92 0.85
CA ILE A 253 4.05 1.93 1.92
C ILE A 253 3.48 3.27 1.44
N GLY A 254 3.87 3.72 0.24
CA GLY A 254 3.43 5.02 -0.28
C GLY A 254 1.93 5.12 -0.57
N ASN A 255 1.19 4.02 -0.67
CA ASN A 255 -0.27 4.04 -0.88
C ASN A 255 -1.07 3.55 0.32
N ALA A 256 -0.45 2.76 1.20
CA ALA A 256 -1.02 2.30 2.46
C ALA A 256 -0.47 3.17 3.60
N SER A 257 0.36 2.58 4.47
CA SER A 257 0.93 3.26 5.62
C SER A 257 2.24 2.59 6.06
N SER A 258 2.93 3.27 6.97
CA SER A 258 4.05 2.75 7.74
C SER A 258 3.96 3.10 9.22
N ASN A 259 4.84 2.49 10.01
CA ASN A 259 5.13 2.81 11.40
C ASN A 259 6.66 2.73 11.62
N PRO A 260 7.19 3.11 12.80
CA PRO A 260 8.64 3.09 13.05
C PRO A 260 9.29 1.72 12.80
N GLU A 261 8.60 0.62 13.10
CA GLU A 261 9.09 -0.73 12.84
C GLU A 261 9.24 -0.99 11.34
N ILE A 262 8.18 -0.76 10.55
CA ILE A 262 8.18 -0.93 9.09
C ILE A 262 9.22 -0.05 8.40
N VAL A 263 9.42 1.19 8.87
CA VAL A 263 10.47 2.07 8.35
C VAL A 263 11.86 1.54 8.67
N SER A 264 12.08 1.02 9.88
CA SER A 264 13.39 0.48 10.29
C SER A 264 13.83 -0.74 9.46
N LEU A 265 12.88 -1.50 8.91
CA LEU A 265 13.16 -2.65 8.05
C LEU A 265 13.79 -2.27 6.69
N ALA A 266 13.76 -0.99 6.31
CA ALA A 266 14.48 -0.48 5.14
C ALA A 266 16.00 -0.36 5.37
N VAL A 267 16.46 -0.26 6.62
CA VAL A 267 17.86 0.04 6.96
C VAL A 267 18.85 -0.97 6.35
N PRO A 268 18.64 -2.30 6.40
CA PRO A 268 19.54 -3.25 5.76
C PRO A 268 19.68 -3.05 4.25
N ILE A 269 18.59 -2.70 3.55
CA ILE A 269 18.59 -2.42 2.10
C ILE A 269 19.45 -1.19 1.80
N LEU A 270 19.26 -0.11 2.57
CA LEU A 270 19.99 1.13 2.38
C LEU A 270 21.48 0.95 2.68
N ASN A 271 21.81 0.21 3.74
CA ASN A 271 23.20 -0.15 4.06
C ASN A 271 23.84 -0.96 2.93
N GLN A 272 23.13 -1.97 2.41
CA GLN A 272 23.61 -2.78 1.30
C GLN A 272 23.84 -1.94 0.04
N PHE A 273 22.91 -1.04 -0.30
CA PHE A 273 23.06 -0.14 -1.46
C PHE A 273 24.25 0.80 -1.30
N ASN A 274 24.41 1.42 -0.12
CA ASN A 274 25.51 2.34 0.16
C ASN A 274 26.89 1.63 0.10
N GLN A 275 26.99 0.42 0.64
CA GLN A 275 28.22 -0.39 0.57
C GLN A 275 28.61 -0.77 -0.86
N ASN A 276 27.65 -0.86 -1.77
CA ASN A 276 27.84 -1.27 -3.16
C ASN A 276 27.57 -0.13 -4.17
N LEU A 277 27.60 1.13 -3.71
CA LEU A 277 27.06 2.28 -4.42
C LEU A 277 27.63 2.42 -5.85
N GLN A 278 28.93 2.21 -6.03
CA GLN A 278 29.60 2.36 -7.33
C GLN A 278 29.09 1.40 -8.41
N THR A 279 28.57 0.24 -7.99
CA THR A 279 28.00 -0.79 -8.85
C THR A 279 26.49 -0.61 -8.93
N TYR A 280 25.81 -0.61 -7.78
CA TYR A 280 24.34 -0.64 -7.73
C TYR A 280 23.70 0.64 -8.24
N ALA A 281 24.35 1.81 -8.12
CA ALA A 281 23.80 3.05 -8.68
C ALA A 281 23.70 3.05 -10.21
N LYS A 282 24.44 2.16 -10.89
CA LYS A 282 24.40 2.01 -12.35
C LYS A 282 23.41 0.94 -12.79
N GLU A 283 22.88 0.15 -11.86
CA GLU A 283 21.90 -0.90 -12.14
C GLU A 283 20.48 -0.36 -11.96
N TYR A 284 19.74 -0.27 -13.06
CA TYR A 284 18.40 0.30 -13.07
C TYR A 284 17.45 -0.33 -12.05
N SER A 285 17.43 -1.66 -11.95
CA SER A 285 16.52 -2.37 -11.03
C SER A 285 16.80 -2.01 -9.57
N LYS A 286 18.07 -1.92 -9.18
CA LYS A 286 18.49 -1.60 -7.80
C LYS A 286 18.27 -0.15 -7.46
N GLY A 287 18.63 0.76 -8.38
CA GLY A 287 18.35 2.18 -8.23
C GLY A 287 16.85 2.43 -8.08
N THR A 288 16.02 1.80 -8.92
CA THR A 288 14.56 1.91 -8.86
C THR A 288 14.00 1.32 -7.57
N ALA A 289 14.50 0.17 -7.12
CA ALA A 289 14.06 -0.44 -5.87
C ALA A 289 14.31 0.47 -4.66
N VAL A 290 15.51 1.05 -4.55
CA VAL A 290 15.86 1.98 -3.46
C VAL A 290 15.11 3.30 -3.58
N TYR A 291 14.94 3.82 -4.79
CA TYR A 291 14.15 5.03 -5.03
C TYR A 291 12.69 4.83 -4.59
N SER A 292 12.03 3.74 -5.01
CA SER A 292 10.67 3.40 -4.62
C SER A 292 10.53 3.21 -3.11
N LEU A 293 11.52 2.56 -2.47
CA LEU A 293 11.55 2.36 -1.02
C LEU A 293 11.56 3.70 -0.28
N LEU A 294 12.51 4.59 -0.61
CA LEU A 294 12.64 5.89 0.05
C LEU A 294 11.45 6.80 -0.26
N SER A 295 11.01 6.85 -1.52
CA SER A 295 9.89 7.71 -1.94
C SER A 295 8.57 7.27 -1.29
N GLY A 296 8.35 5.98 -1.15
CA GLY A 296 7.15 5.46 -0.48
C GLY A 296 7.10 5.85 0.99
N ILE A 297 8.22 5.65 1.72
CA ILE A 297 8.34 6.04 3.14
C ILE A 297 8.17 7.55 3.31
N ASP A 298 8.88 8.34 2.52
CA ASP A 298 8.82 9.80 2.56
C ASP A 298 7.38 10.30 2.32
N TYR A 299 6.71 9.74 1.31
CA TYR A 299 5.34 10.11 0.99
C TYR A 299 4.35 9.81 2.13
N ASP A 300 4.36 8.60 2.71
CA ASP A 300 3.47 8.27 3.83
C ASP A 300 3.71 9.20 5.03
N LEU A 301 4.97 9.44 5.40
CA LEU A 301 5.30 10.32 6.52
C LEU A 301 4.83 11.75 6.26
N GLN A 302 5.07 12.30 5.07
CA GLN A 302 4.59 13.65 4.73
C GLN A 302 3.06 13.73 4.73
N MET A 303 2.38 12.73 4.18
CA MET A 303 0.91 12.68 4.18
C MET A 303 0.36 12.59 5.60
N TYR A 304 0.98 11.79 6.48
CA TYR A 304 0.59 11.69 7.88
C TYR A 304 0.74 13.03 8.63
N LEU A 305 1.87 13.71 8.46
CA LEU A 305 2.11 15.03 9.06
C LEU A 305 1.09 16.06 8.57
N TYR A 306 0.81 16.07 7.26
CA TYR A 306 -0.19 16.95 6.66
C TYR A 306 -1.61 16.69 7.21
N GLN A 307 -2.02 15.42 7.31
CA GLN A 307 -3.37 15.05 7.78
C GLN A 307 -3.57 15.27 9.28
N THR A 308 -2.53 15.06 10.09
CA THR A 308 -2.61 15.21 11.55
C THR A 308 -2.37 16.64 12.02
N GLY A 309 -1.90 17.53 11.14
CA GLY A 309 -1.49 18.89 11.52
C GLY A 309 -0.23 18.92 12.39
N THR A 310 0.48 17.79 12.49
CA THR A 310 1.76 17.72 13.18
C THR A 310 2.80 18.30 12.22
N SER A 311 3.29 19.52 12.49
CA SER A 311 4.48 20.02 11.79
C SER A 311 5.64 19.03 12.05
N PRO A 312 6.48 18.70 11.04
CA PRO A 312 7.73 17.99 11.29
C PRO A 312 8.59 18.74 12.32
#